data_AF-A0A4V3CCA1-F1
#
_entry.id   AF-A0A4V3CCA1-F1
#
_cell.length_a   1.000
_cell.length_b   1.000
_cell.length_c   1.000
_cell.angle_alpha   90.00
_cell.angle_beta   90.00
_cell.angle_gamma   90.00
#
_symmetry.space_group_name_H-M   'P 1'
#
loop_
_entity.id
_entity.type
_entity.pdbx_description
1 polymer ?
#
loop_
_entity_poly.entity_id
_entity_poly.type
_entity_poly.pdbx_seq_one_letter_code
_entity_poly.pdbx_strand_id
1 'polypeptide(L)'
;MHPTDQRILRLIELLIFQKKIHYANDFCQDIGMLQQTITKIKKGKAHFTVSQIELICHKYNVNANWIFGLEKNVYNGTGNIEI
;
A
#
# COMPACT_ATOMS: atom_id res chain seq x y z
N MET A 1 0.55 5.01 14.78
CA MET A 1 0.27 4.51 13.41
C MET A 1 0.98 3.18 13.26
N HIS A 2 0.30 2.13 12.80
CA HIS A 2 0.86 0.78 12.77
C HIS A 2 1.97 0.67 11.69
N PRO A 3 3.04 -0.13 11.87
CA PRO A 3 4.10 -0.27 10.85
C PRO A 3 3.58 -0.71 9.48
N THR A 4 2.60 -1.62 9.46
CA THR A 4 1.89 -2.04 8.23
C THR A 4 1.24 -0.86 7.51
N ASP A 5 0.53 0.01 8.24
CA ASP A 5 -0.10 1.19 7.65
C ASP A 5 0.94 2.14 7.06
N GLN A 6 2.07 2.33 7.76
CA GLN A 6 3.17 3.17 7.29
C GLN A 6 3.75 2.66 5.97
N ARG A 7 3.96 1.35 5.85
CA ARG A 7 4.48 0.76 4.61
C ARG A 7 3.49 0.88 3.46
N ILE A 8 2.20 0.67 3.71
CA ILE A 8 1.18 0.86 2.67
C ILE A 8 1.09 2.33 2.24
N LEU A 9 1.21 3.28 3.17
CA LEU A 9 1.27 4.70 2.82
C LEU A 9 2.49 5.03 1.95
N ARG A 10 3.67 4.48 2.26
CA ARG A 10 4.87 4.61 1.42
C ARG A 10 4.70 3.95 0.06
N LEU A 11 4.00 2.81 -0.01
CA LEU A 11 3.66 2.18 -1.28
C LEU A 11 2.85 3.12 -2.17
N ILE A 12 1.87 3.85 -1.62
CA ILE A 12 1.10 4.83 -2.41
C ILE A 12 2.04 5.89 -3.01
N GLU A 13 2.97 6.41 -2.23
CA GLU A 13 3.97 7.38 -2.71
C GLU A 13 4.85 6.79 -3.81
N LEU A 14 5.31 5.54 -3.65
CA LEU A 14 6.09 4.81 -4.66
C LEU A 14 5.30 4.59 -5.96
N LEU A 15 4.02 4.22 -5.88
CA LEU A 15 3.17 4.01 -7.04
C LEU A 15 2.96 5.31 -7.83
N ILE A 16 2.79 6.44 -7.13
CA ILE A 16 2.73 7.77 -7.76
C ILE A 16 4.06 8.11 -8.43
N PHE A 17 5.18 7.90 -7.74
CA PHE A 17 6.52 8.15 -8.27
C PHE A 17 6.81 7.34 -9.55
N GLN A 18 6.39 6.07 -9.58
CA GLN A 18 6.47 5.20 -10.74
C GLN A 18 5.42 5.49 -11.83
N LYS A 19 4.54 6.46 -11.62
CA LYS A 19 3.41 6.79 -12.51
C LYS A 19 2.46 5.61 -12.77
N LYS A 20 2.37 4.66 -11.81
CA LYS A 20 1.37 3.58 -11.83
C LYS A 20 -0.02 4.09 -11.45
N ILE A 21 -0.07 5.15 -10.66
CA ILE A 21 -1.26 5.94 -10.33
C ILE A 21 -0.88 7.43 -10.37
N HIS A 22 -1.87 8.32 -10.47
CA HIS A 22 -1.63 9.76 -10.48
C HIS A 22 -1.77 10.36 -9.07
N TYR A 23 -2.76 9.89 -8.31
CA TYR A 23 -3.09 10.42 -6.99
C TYR A 23 -3.44 9.31 -6.00
N ALA A 24 -3.35 9.61 -4.69
CA ALA A 24 -3.77 8.69 -3.64
C ALA A 24 -5.25 8.30 -3.73
N ASN A 25 -6.10 9.11 -4.39
CA ASN A 25 -7.49 8.76 -4.64
C ASN A 25 -7.63 7.61 -5.65
N ASP A 26 -6.75 7.52 -6.65
CA ASP A 26 -6.76 6.40 -7.60
C ASP A 26 -6.50 5.08 -6.87
N PHE A 27 -5.54 5.09 -5.95
CA PHE A 27 -5.29 3.95 -5.07
C PHE A 27 -6.53 3.56 -4.25
N CYS A 28 -7.23 4.56 -3.70
CA CYS A 28 -8.46 4.32 -2.93
C CYS A 28 -9.54 3.66 -3.79
N GLN A 29 -9.76 4.15 -5.01
CA GLN A 29 -10.73 3.56 -5.95
C GLN A 29 -10.35 2.13 -6.31
N ASP A 30 -9.07 1.88 -6.60
CA ASP A 30 -8.56 0.56 -6.99
C ASP A 30 -8.77 -0.52 -5.92
N ILE A 31 -8.81 -0.15 -4.63
CA ILE A 31 -9.01 -1.08 -3.52
C ILE A 31 -10.39 -0.95 -2.85
N GLY A 32 -11.32 -0.21 -3.46
CA GLY A 32 -12.69 -0.05 -2.95
C GLY A 32 -12.78 0.69 -1.62
N MET A 33 -11.88 1.65 -1.36
CA MET A 33 -11.80 2.41 -0.13
C MET A 33 -12.14 3.90 -0.35
N LEU A 34 -12.68 4.56 0.67
CA LEU A 34 -12.91 6.01 0.64
C LEU A 34 -11.64 6.78 1.02
N GLN A 35 -11.38 7.93 0.38
CA GLN A 35 -10.22 8.78 0.66
C GLN A 35 -10.13 9.22 2.13
N GLN A 36 -11.28 9.45 2.78
CA GLN A 36 -11.34 9.77 4.21
C GLN A 36 -10.72 8.69 5.11
N THR A 37 -10.70 7.43 4.66
CA THR A 37 -10.08 6.32 5.39
C THR A 37 -8.57 6.49 5.45
N ILE A 38 -7.91 6.95 4.38
CA ILE A 38 -6.48 7.31 4.41
C ILE A 38 -6.21 8.37 5.47
N THR A 39 -7.04 9.41 5.55
CA THR A 39 -6.88 10.47 6.54
C THR A 39 -7.03 9.93 7.97
N LYS A 40 -7.96 8.99 8.21
CA LYS A 40 -8.11 8.32 9.51
C LYS A 40 -6.91 7.44 9.83
N ILE A 41 -6.38 6.69 8.86
CA ILE A 41 -5.18 5.84 9.01
C ILE A 41 -3.95 6.70 9.36
N LYS A 42 -3.72 7.82 8.66
CA LYS A 42 -2.64 8.77 8.96
C LYS A 42 -2.71 9.31 10.39
N LYS A 43 -3.92 9.45 10.94
CA LYS A 43 -4.17 9.88 12.33
C LYS A 43 -4.18 8.72 13.34
N GLY A 44 -3.95 7.48 12.90
CA GLY A 44 -4.00 6.29 13.75
C GLY A 44 -5.41 5.94 14.25
N LYS A 45 -6.46 6.40 13.58
CA LYS A 45 -7.87 6.18 13.95
C LYS A 45 -8.54 5.04 13.17
N ALA A 46 -7.82 4.44 12.23
CA ALA A 46 -8.24 3.32 11.40
C ALA A 46 -7.00 2.55 10.94
N HIS A 47 -7.20 1.35 10.40
CA HIS A 47 -6.16 0.49 9.86
C HIS A 47 -6.60 -0.08 8.51
N PHE A 48 -5.64 -0.48 7.67
CA PHE A 48 -5.96 -1.30 6.51
C PHE A 48 -6.47 -2.66 6.97
N THR A 49 -7.58 -3.12 6.40
CA THR A 49 -8.13 -4.45 6.70
C THR A 49 -7.34 -5.52 5.96
N VAL A 50 -7.43 -6.77 6.42
CA VAL A 50 -6.80 -7.92 5.74
C VAL A 50 -7.27 -8.01 4.28
N SER A 51 -8.58 -7.86 4.02
CA SER A 51 -9.12 -7.87 2.65
C SER A 51 -8.58 -6.73 1.79
N GLN A 52 -8.33 -5.55 2.36
CA GLN A 52 -7.69 -4.46 1.63
C GLN A 52 -6.23 -4.77 1.32
N ILE A 53 -5.50 -5.36 2.26
CA ILE A 53 -4.10 -5.78 2.06
C ILE A 53 -4.02 -6.83 0.94
N GLU A 54 -4.94 -7.80 0.93
CA GLU A 54 -5.06 -8.80 -0.13
C GLU A 54 -5.31 -8.15 -1.50
N LEU A 55 -6.28 -7.24 -1.60
CA LEU A 55 -6.54 -6.48 -2.83
C LEU A 55 -5.33 -5.68 -3.30
N ILE A 56 -4.60 -5.03 -2.38
CA ILE A 56 -3.36 -4.31 -2.69
C ILE A 56 -2.33 -5.25 -3.30
N CYS A 57 -2.11 -6.42 -2.68
CA CYS A 57 -1.16 -7.41 -3.18
C CYS A 57 -1.51 -7.86 -4.60
N HIS A 58 -2.78 -8.18 -4.86
CA HIS A 58 -3.23 -8.61 -6.18
C HIS A 58 -3.18 -7.51 -7.23
N LYS A 59 -3.65 -6.30 -6.89
CA LYS A 59 -3.76 -5.20 -7.84
C LYS A 59 -2.40 -4.69 -8.31
N TYR A 60 -1.42 -4.63 -7.41
CA TYR A 60 -0.12 -4.00 -7.68
C TYR A 60 1.05 -4.99 -7.71
N ASN A 61 0.77 -6.30 -7.62
CA ASN A 61 1.76 -7.36 -7.48
C ASN A 61 2.75 -7.10 -6.32
N VAL A 62 2.22 -6.62 -5.20
CA VAL A 62 3.02 -6.28 -4.01
C VAL A 62 3.24 -7.53 -3.16
N ASN A 63 4.43 -7.65 -2.60
CA ASN A 63 4.79 -8.70 -1.68
C ASN A 63 4.21 -8.42 -0.29
N ALA A 64 3.33 -9.31 0.18
CA ALA A 64 2.74 -9.20 1.51
C ALA A 64 3.82 -9.23 2.63
N ASN A 65 4.89 -9.99 2.46
CA ASN A 65 6.00 -10.02 3.41
C ASN A 65 6.65 -8.65 3.57
N TRP A 66 6.76 -7.86 2.50
CA TRP A 66 7.26 -6.49 2.59
C TRP A 66 6.30 -5.59 3.36
N ILE A 67 4.99 -5.70 3.12
CA ILE A 67 3.97 -4.97 3.87
C ILE A 67 4.10 -5.24 5.39
N PHE A 68 4.33 -6.50 5.78
CA PHE A 68 4.53 -6.88 7.18
C PHE A 68 5.97 -6.65 7.69
N GLY A 69 6.93 -6.44 6.80
CA GLY A 69 8.32 -6.13 7.15
C GLY A 69 9.23 -7.31 7.33
N LEU A 70 8.82 -8.45 6.79
CA LEU A 70 9.56 -9.69 6.80
C LEU A 70 10.48 -9.79 5.57
N GLU A 71 10.29 -8.93 4.57
CA GLU A 71 11.09 -8.89 3.34
C GLU A 71 11.36 -7.46 2.88
N LYS A 72 12.45 -7.27 2.12
CA LYS A 72 12.87 -5.96 1.58
C LYS A 72 12.26 -5.65 0.20
N ASN A 73 11.92 -6.68 -0.56
CA ASN A 73 11.41 -6.55 -1.92
C ASN A 73 9.95 -6.09 -1.92
N VAL A 74 9.67 -4.93 -2.52
CA VAL A 74 8.30 -4.39 -2.60
C VAL A 74 7.38 -5.29 -3.43
N TYR A 75 7.88 -5.83 -4.53
CA TYR A 75 7.09 -6.60 -5.51
C TYR A 75 7.48 -8.08 -5.53
N ASN A 76 6.61 -8.93 -6.05
CA ASN A 76 6.95 -10.33 -6.33
C ASN A 76 7.68 -10.43 -7.69
N GLY A 77 8.82 -11.13 -7.77
CA GLY A 77 9.58 -11.37 -9.03
C GLY A 77 11.10 -11.17 -8.92
N THR A 78 11.83 -11.18 -10.04
CA THR A 78 13.28 -10.86 -10.10
C THR A 78 13.50 -9.43 -10.62
N GLY A 79 14.37 -8.65 -9.95
CA GLY A 79 14.65 -7.25 -10.29
C GLY A 79 13.84 -6.21 -9.48
N ASN A 80 13.45 -6.56 -8.26
CA ASN A 80 12.54 -5.74 -7.44
C ASN A 80 13.23 -4.53 -6.81
N ILE A 81 12.42 -3.53 -6.49
CA ILE A 81 12.81 -2.35 -5.73
C ILE A 81 12.81 -2.71 -4.23
N GLU A 82 13.89 -2.33 -3.54
CA GLU A 82 14.00 -2.36 -2.09
C GLU A 82 13.92 -0.93 -1.54
N ILE A 83 13.03 -0.68 -0.56
CA ILE A 83 12.84 0.62 0.11
C ILE A 83 12.47 0.45 1.59
#